data_AF-A0A1C2AWT5-F1
#
_entry.id   AF-A0A1C2AWT5-F1
#
_cell.length_a   1.000
_cell.length_b   1.000
_cell.length_c   1.000
_cell.angle_alpha   90.00
_cell.angle_beta   90.00
_cell.angle_gamma   90.00
#
_symmetry.space_group_name_H-M   'P 1'
#
loop_
_entity.id
_entity.type
_entity.pdbx_description
1 polymer ?
#
loop_
_entity_poly.entity_id
_entity_poly.type
_entity_poly.pdbx_seq_one_letter_code
_entity_poly.pdbx_strand_id
1 'polypeptide(L)'
;LALSAENFPEEVEIRGEVFIKKKDFLKIKDKFANPRNAASGSLRQKDPRETKKIPLNFIAYTFGYIDINYHAYQSEFLKDLNKWGFKTNKDNKVLSDINELIKFHKNFEKKRFNLDYDLDGLVYKINDLKLQKRLGFTSTSPRWAIAHKFSADSANTKVIKIEIQVGRTGALTPVAKVEPVNIGGVVVSNATLHNEDEIKRKDIRIGDTVTIERAGDVIPHVISVDFSKRKIDSKKFIFPKKCPCGYDTIKEFNKVTKKFDSVRRCPDRGFQCEKIAIEKLKHFISKEALNIDGLGKKVVEKFWDLNFLKKPQDIFFLKYDKIIELEGWGEQSVKNLKNSIENSKKVSLQRFIYSLGIRHIGIENAKLISDNMKNITNFIDLIKSKQFDTFLNIDGIGETQIKSLKNFFSNKSNTNIVIELSSLLKIESQILNGNGILKGK
;
A
#
# COMPACT_ATOMS: atom_id res chain seq x y z
N LEU A 1 -18.03 30.49 -7.49
CA LEU A 1 -17.21 30.32 -8.70
C LEU A 1 -17.70 31.36 -9.69
N ALA A 2 -16.82 32.19 -10.24
CA ALA A 2 -17.20 33.11 -11.31
C ALA A 2 -16.99 32.35 -12.62
N LEU A 3 -18.06 31.72 -13.12
CA LEU A 3 -18.05 30.89 -14.33
C LEU A 3 -18.02 31.71 -15.64
N SER A 4 -17.72 33.01 -15.56
CA SER A 4 -17.79 33.96 -16.68
C SER A 4 -16.43 34.29 -17.30
N ALA A 5 -15.41 33.43 -17.11
CA ALA A 5 -14.11 33.65 -17.72
C ALA A 5 -14.11 33.14 -19.17
N GLU A 6 -13.66 33.96 -20.12
CA GLU A 6 -13.68 33.71 -21.57
C GLU A 6 -12.93 32.44 -22.04
N ASN A 7 -12.17 31.78 -21.15
CA ASN A 7 -11.35 30.59 -21.45
C ASN A 7 -11.65 29.39 -20.53
N PHE A 8 -12.86 29.31 -19.97
CA PHE A 8 -13.24 28.13 -19.18
C PHE A 8 -13.55 26.95 -20.14
N PRO A 9 -12.90 25.78 -19.99
CA PRO A 9 -13.14 24.60 -20.84
C PRO A 9 -14.59 24.08 -20.68
N GLU A 10 -15.11 23.41 -21.71
CA GLU A 10 -16.46 22.83 -21.66
C GLU A 10 -16.50 21.69 -20.63
N GLU A 11 -15.45 20.86 -20.60
CA GLU A 11 -15.28 19.82 -19.61
C GLU A 11 -13.88 19.84 -18.98
N VAL A 12 -13.83 19.92 -17.65
CA VAL A 12 -12.58 19.85 -16.89
C VAL A 12 -12.74 19.16 -15.55
N GLU A 13 -11.82 18.25 -15.26
CA GLU A 13 -11.67 17.63 -13.95
C GLU A 13 -10.64 18.42 -13.12
N ILE A 14 -11.10 19.26 -12.20
CA ILE A 14 -10.22 20.02 -11.30
C ILE A 14 -9.80 19.14 -10.12
N ARG A 15 -8.48 19.00 -9.93
CA ARG A 15 -7.88 18.24 -8.84
C ARG A 15 -7.23 19.17 -7.82
N GLY A 16 -7.46 18.84 -6.55
CA GLY A 16 -7.02 19.63 -5.42
C GLY A 16 -7.03 18.83 -4.13
N GLU A 17 -6.66 19.49 -3.03
CA GLU A 17 -6.64 18.89 -1.70
C GLU A 17 -7.72 19.55 -0.82
N VAL A 18 -8.47 18.73 -0.09
CA VAL A 18 -9.36 19.21 0.98
C VAL A 18 -8.62 19.13 2.31
N PHE A 19 -8.61 20.21 3.07
CA PHE A 19 -7.89 20.31 4.34
C PHE A 19 -8.67 21.12 5.39
N ILE A 20 -8.20 21.09 6.63
CA ILE A 20 -8.74 21.88 7.73
C ILE A 20 -7.62 22.77 8.27
N LYS A 21 -7.92 24.05 8.50
CA LYS A 21 -6.96 24.99 9.08
C LYS A 21 -6.69 24.65 10.55
N LYS A 22 -5.47 24.87 11.03
CA LYS A 22 -5.04 24.59 12.41
C LYS A 22 -5.97 25.20 13.45
N LYS A 23 -6.30 26.50 13.30
CA LYS A 23 -7.21 27.22 14.21
C LYS A 23 -8.60 26.60 14.31
N ASP A 24 -9.09 26.05 13.20
CA ASP A 24 -10.43 25.47 13.11
C ASP A 24 -10.42 24.02 13.59
N PHE A 25 -9.31 23.31 13.37
CA PHE A 25 -9.08 21.98 13.92
C PHE A 25 -9.03 21.98 15.45
N LEU A 26 -8.45 23.02 16.09
CA LEU A 26 -8.41 23.12 17.56
C LEU A 26 -9.79 23.00 18.20
N LYS A 27 -10.85 23.46 17.52
CA LYS A 27 -12.24 23.38 17.99
C LYS A 27 -12.84 21.96 17.95
N ILE A 28 -12.22 21.05 17.20
CA ILE A 28 -12.67 19.67 16.99
C ILE A 28 -11.60 18.63 17.35
N LYS A 29 -10.53 19.06 18.03
CA LYS A 29 -9.35 18.23 18.34
C LYS A 29 -9.71 17.00 19.18
N ASP A 30 -10.68 17.11 20.08
CA ASP A 30 -11.08 15.99 20.94
C ASP A 30 -11.78 14.86 20.18
N LYS A 31 -12.25 15.14 18.96
CA LYS A 31 -12.94 14.16 18.10
C LYS A 31 -12.01 13.46 17.11
N PHE A 32 -10.81 14.01 16.86
CA PHE A 32 -9.96 13.54 15.77
C PHE A 32 -8.47 13.62 16.12
N ALA A 33 -7.69 12.63 15.69
CA ALA A 33 -6.25 12.59 15.98
C ALA A 33 -5.44 13.70 15.28
N ASN A 34 -5.80 14.08 14.05
CA ASN A 34 -5.12 15.13 13.28
C ASN A 34 -6.04 15.72 12.19
N PRO A 35 -5.70 16.89 11.59
CA PRO A 35 -6.52 17.55 10.57
C PRO A 35 -6.80 16.70 9.33
N ARG A 36 -5.84 15.87 8.90
CA ARG A 36 -5.99 15.00 7.72
C ARG A 36 -7.07 13.94 7.93
N ASN A 37 -7.06 13.29 9.09
CA ASN A 37 -8.05 12.29 9.48
C ASN A 37 -9.44 12.92 9.64
N ALA A 38 -9.50 14.13 10.22
CA ALA A 38 -10.73 14.89 10.31
C ALA A 38 -11.30 15.22 8.92
N ALA A 39 -10.48 15.72 7.99
CA ALA A 39 -10.93 16.03 6.63
C ALA A 39 -11.45 14.79 5.89
N SER A 40 -10.67 13.71 5.87
CA SER A 40 -11.02 12.45 5.19
C SER A 40 -12.29 11.80 5.76
N GLY A 41 -12.41 11.73 7.10
CA GLY A 41 -13.58 11.17 7.77
C GLY A 41 -14.85 12.00 7.56
N SER A 42 -14.70 13.33 7.46
CA SER A 42 -15.83 14.24 7.26
C SER A 42 -16.35 14.23 5.83
N LEU A 43 -15.49 14.07 4.83
CA LEU A 43 -15.90 13.96 3.43
C LEU A 43 -16.67 12.67 3.10
N ARG A 44 -16.51 11.62 3.93
CA ARG A 44 -17.10 10.29 3.70
C ARG A 44 -18.40 10.06 4.50
N GLN A 45 -19.00 11.12 5.02
CA GLN A 45 -20.29 11.05 5.70
C GLN A 45 -21.41 10.77 4.71
N LYS A 46 -22.37 9.92 5.09
CA LYS A 46 -23.57 9.66 4.27
C LYS A 46 -24.47 10.89 4.17
N ASP A 47 -24.57 11.65 5.26
CA ASP A 47 -25.36 12.88 5.31
C ASP A 47 -24.46 14.11 5.08
N PRO A 48 -24.64 14.85 3.98
CA PRO A 48 -23.83 16.04 3.70
C PRO A 48 -24.01 17.16 4.73
N ARG A 49 -25.10 17.15 5.52
CA ARG A 49 -25.32 18.11 6.61
C ARG A 49 -24.30 17.94 7.74
N GLU A 50 -23.79 16.74 7.96
CA GLU A 50 -22.70 16.51 8.92
C GLU A 50 -21.37 17.04 8.38
N THR A 51 -21.09 16.83 7.08
CA THR A 51 -19.91 17.40 6.41
C THR A 51 -19.90 18.93 6.50
N LYS A 52 -21.06 19.57 6.33
CA LYS A 52 -21.22 21.04 6.40
C LYS A 52 -20.82 21.62 7.76
N LYS A 53 -20.92 20.85 8.86
CA LYS A 53 -20.52 21.29 10.21
C LYS A 53 -19.00 21.34 10.40
N ILE A 54 -18.24 20.74 9.48
CA ILE A 54 -16.79 20.66 9.56
C ILE A 54 -16.19 21.77 8.68
N PRO A 55 -15.24 22.56 9.19
CA PRO A 55 -14.65 23.71 8.48
C PRO A 55 -13.64 23.29 7.41
N LEU A 56 -14.11 22.52 6.43
CA LEU A 56 -13.32 22.05 5.29
C LEU A 56 -12.96 23.21 4.35
N ASN A 57 -11.73 23.20 3.87
CA ASN A 57 -11.21 24.12 2.86
C ASN A 57 -10.71 23.30 1.66
N PHE A 58 -10.70 23.89 0.46
CA PHE A 58 -10.22 23.25 -0.75
C PHE A 58 -9.17 24.13 -1.44
N ILE A 59 -8.10 23.51 -1.96
CA ILE A 59 -7.07 24.17 -2.75
C ILE A 59 -6.82 23.39 -4.05
N ALA A 60 -6.99 24.06 -5.19
CA ALA A 60 -6.76 23.46 -6.51
C ALA A 60 -5.29 23.55 -6.90
N TYR A 61 -4.75 22.51 -7.54
CA TYR A 61 -3.34 22.47 -7.93
C TYR A 61 -3.07 21.81 -9.30
N THR A 62 -4.04 21.11 -9.91
CA THR A 62 -3.88 20.47 -11.22
C THR A 62 -5.24 20.11 -11.82
N PHE A 63 -5.22 19.55 -13.02
CA PHE A 63 -6.37 18.94 -13.68
C PHE A 63 -6.14 17.44 -13.91
N GLY A 64 -7.23 16.70 -14.13
CA GLY A 64 -7.23 15.33 -14.66
C GLY A 64 -7.54 15.36 -16.14
N TYR A 65 -8.79 15.06 -16.50
CA TYR A 65 -9.31 15.31 -17.85
C TYR A 65 -9.51 16.81 -18.12
N ILE A 66 -9.25 17.21 -19.36
CA ILE A 66 -9.60 18.50 -19.95
C ILE A 66 -9.77 18.28 -21.45
N ASP A 67 -10.84 18.79 -22.01
CA ASP A 67 -11.18 18.70 -23.43
C ASP A 67 -10.12 19.38 -24.33
N ILE A 68 -9.89 20.68 -24.13
CA ILE A 68 -8.93 21.50 -24.87
C ILE A 68 -8.07 22.25 -23.85
N ASN A 69 -6.79 21.88 -23.80
CA ASN A 69 -5.83 22.56 -22.94
C ASN A 69 -5.01 23.58 -23.74
N TYR A 70 -5.33 24.86 -23.57
CA TYR A 70 -4.58 25.96 -24.18
C TYR A 70 -3.28 26.31 -23.45
N HIS A 71 -3.02 25.73 -22.28
CA HIS A 71 -1.85 26.05 -21.48
C HIS A 71 -0.61 25.34 -22.00
N ALA A 72 0.50 26.08 -22.16
CA ALA A 72 1.81 25.49 -22.40
C ALA A 72 2.48 25.09 -21.09
N TYR A 73 2.21 25.84 -20.01
CA TYR A 73 2.85 25.67 -18.72
C TYR A 73 1.86 25.44 -17.57
N GLN A 74 2.23 24.59 -16.61
CA GLN A 74 1.49 24.36 -15.36
C GLN A 74 1.22 25.68 -14.60
N SER A 75 2.19 26.58 -14.60
CA SER A 75 2.06 27.89 -13.95
C SER A 75 0.96 28.77 -14.57
N GLU A 76 0.65 28.61 -15.86
CA GLU A 76 -0.45 29.32 -16.51
C GLU A 76 -1.78 28.76 -16.05
N PHE A 77 -1.92 27.44 -16.03
CA PHE A 77 -3.11 26.77 -15.50
C PHE A 77 -3.41 27.16 -14.04
N LEU A 78 -2.39 27.26 -13.19
CA LEU A 78 -2.55 27.73 -11.80
C LEU A 78 -3.05 29.19 -11.72
N LYS A 79 -2.67 30.06 -12.66
CA LYS A 79 -3.18 31.43 -12.72
C LYS A 79 -4.66 31.42 -13.13
N ASP A 80 -5.02 30.62 -14.12
CA ASP A 80 -6.40 30.55 -14.61
C ASP A 80 -7.34 29.89 -13.61
N LEU A 81 -6.89 28.91 -12.82
CA LEU A 81 -7.62 28.43 -11.65
C LEU A 81 -8.07 29.56 -10.71
N ASN A 82 -7.19 30.53 -10.42
CA ASN A 82 -7.56 31.68 -9.60
C ASN A 82 -8.61 32.56 -10.29
N LYS A 83 -8.48 32.78 -11.60
CA LYS A 83 -9.46 33.54 -12.40
C LYS A 83 -10.84 32.87 -12.40
N TRP A 84 -10.88 31.53 -12.46
CA TRP A 84 -12.11 30.74 -12.40
C TRP A 84 -12.72 30.67 -10.99
N GLY A 85 -12.06 31.29 -9.99
CA GLY A 85 -12.54 31.39 -8.61
C GLY A 85 -12.15 30.22 -7.71
N PHE A 86 -11.24 29.34 -8.16
CA PHE A 86 -10.60 28.37 -7.28
C PHE A 86 -9.52 29.04 -6.44
N LYS A 87 -9.34 28.55 -5.21
CA LYS A 87 -8.20 28.95 -4.39
C LYS A 87 -7.00 28.12 -4.78
N THR A 88 -5.88 28.78 -5.08
CA THR A 88 -4.57 28.12 -5.23
C THR A 88 -3.62 28.55 -4.11
N ASN A 89 -2.49 27.86 -3.96
CA ASN A 89 -1.50 28.24 -2.96
C ASN A 89 -0.72 29.48 -3.43
N LYS A 90 -0.74 30.54 -2.60
CA LYS A 90 -0.03 31.79 -2.86
C LYS A 90 1.49 31.61 -2.92
N ASP A 91 2.00 30.55 -2.28
CA ASP A 91 3.43 30.23 -2.25
C ASP A 91 3.91 29.44 -3.49
N ASN A 92 3.02 29.14 -4.45
CA ASN A 92 3.42 28.51 -5.71
C ASN A 92 4.42 29.40 -6.47
N LYS A 93 5.56 28.81 -6.88
CA LYS A 93 6.64 29.55 -7.56
C LYS A 93 7.26 28.74 -8.68
N VAL A 94 7.56 29.41 -9.81
CA VAL A 94 8.42 28.88 -10.87
C VAL A 94 9.86 29.15 -10.47
N LEU A 95 10.67 28.10 -10.45
CA LEU A 95 12.09 28.13 -10.08
C LEU A 95 12.89 27.55 -11.25
N SER A 96 14.04 28.15 -11.52
CA SER A 96 14.78 27.91 -12.76
C SER A 96 15.89 26.86 -12.61
N ASP A 97 16.31 26.57 -11.38
CA ASP A 97 17.38 25.61 -11.11
C ASP A 97 17.24 24.86 -9.77
N ILE A 98 18.12 23.87 -9.56
CA ILE A 98 18.12 22.99 -8.40
C ILE A 98 18.51 23.72 -7.11
N ASN A 99 19.43 24.68 -7.18
CA ASN A 99 19.87 25.44 -6.00
C ASN A 99 18.73 26.30 -5.47
N GLU A 100 17.94 26.90 -6.36
CA GLU A 100 16.71 27.61 -6.00
C GLU A 100 15.69 26.69 -5.33
N LEU A 101 15.48 25.47 -5.85
CA LEU A 101 14.59 24.48 -5.24
C LEU A 101 15.04 24.11 -3.81
N ILE A 102 16.32 23.85 -3.61
CA ILE A 102 16.88 23.51 -2.28
C ILE A 102 16.73 24.68 -1.31
N LYS A 103 17.05 25.90 -1.75
CA LYS A 103 16.91 27.11 -0.93
C LYS A 103 15.45 27.37 -0.56
N PHE A 104 14.54 27.21 -1.52
CA PHE A 104 13.11 27.37 -1.31
C PHE A 104 12.58 26.36 -0.30
N HIS A 105 12.98 25.07 -0.40
CA HIS A 105 12.60 24.03 0.55
C HIS A 105 13.08 24.33 1.98
N LYS A 106 14.37 24.66 2.18
CA LYS A 106 14.90 25.00 3.50
C LYS A 106 14.19 26.20 4.13
N ASN A 107 13.85 27.21 3.33
CA ASN A 107 13.11 28.37 3.80
C ASN A 107 11.66 28.02 4.16
N PHE A 108 11.00 27.20 3.34
CA PHE A 108 9.63 26.78 3.57
C PHE A 108 9.50 25.84 4.77
N GLU A 109 10.48 24.96 4.99
CA GLU A 109 10.55 24.07 6.14
C GLU A 109 10.58 24.85 7.46
N LYS A 110 11.25 26.00 7.50
CA LYS A 110 11.22 26.91 8.66
C LYS A 110 9.88 27.65 8.77
N LYS A 111 9.33 28.11 7.65
CA LYS A 111 8.06 28.86 7.59
C LYS A 111 6.84 27.98 7.96
N ARG A 112 6.90 26.67 7.75
CA ARG A 112 5.75 25.74 7.87
C ARG A 112 5.03 25.80 9.22
N PHE A 113 5.76 26.08 10.29
CA PHE A 113 5.19 26.16 11.64
C PHE A 113 4.22 27.33 11.79
N ASN A 114 4.42 28.40 11.02
CA ASN A 114 3.61 29.62 11.05
C ASN A 114 2.44 29.60 10.05
N LEU A 115 2.28 28.52 9.28
CA LEU A 115 1.17 28.39 8.34
C LEU A 115 -0.09 27.89 9.04
N ASP A 116 -1.24 28.38 8.59
CA ASP A 116 -2.58 28.03 9.10
C ASP A 116 -3.01 26.60 8.77
N TYR A 117 -2.18 25.78 8.15
CA TYR A 117 -2.47 24.42 7.74
C TYR A 117 -1.22 23.55 7.87
N ASP A 118 -1.42 22.24 7.96
CA ASP A 118 -0.33 21.27 8.01
C ASP A 118 0.17 20.96 6.60
N LEU A 119 1.48 20.75 6.47
CA LEU A 119 2.11 20.26 5.26
C LEU A 119 3.32 19.38 5.62
N ASP A 120 3.56 18.36 4.80
CA ASP A 120 4.63 17.38 5.00
C ASP A 120 5.79 17.53 4.00
N GLY A 121 5.72 18.52 3.11
CA GLY A 121 6.77 18.82 2.14
C GLY A 121 6.32 19.77 1.04
N LEU A 122 7.11 19.79 -0.03
CA LEU A 122 6.82 20.52 -1.27
C LEU A 122 6.73 19.55 -2.45
N VAL A 123 5.93 19.89 -3.45
CA VAL A 123 5.84 19.11 -4.70
C VAL A 123 6.49 19.91 -5.82
N TYR A 124 7.53 19.33 -6.43
CA TYR A 124 8.15 19.87 -7.63
C TYR A 124 7.52 19.22 -8.85
N LYS A 125 7.20 20.04 -9.84
CA LYS A 125 6.62 19.62 -11.11
C LYS A 125 7.39 20.29 -12.24
N ILE A 126 7.68 19.55 -13.30
CA ILE A 126 8.16 20.15 -14.55
C ILE A 126 7.09 21.11 -15.05
N ASN A 127 7.45 22.37 -15.30
CA ASN A 127 6.47 23.40 -15.63
C ASN A 127 5.88 23.21 -17.05
N ASP A 128 6.66 22.70 -18.01
CA ASP A 128 6.24 22.46 -19.39
C ASP A 128 5.32 21.22 -19.49
N LEU A 129 4.08 21.42 -19.97
CA LEU A 129 3.08 20.35 -20.07
C LEU A 129 3.35 19.36 -21.22
N LYS A 130 4.04 19.77 -22.28
CA LYS A 130 4.48 18.85 -23.35
C LYS A 130 5.52 17.87 -22.81
N LEU A 131 6.44 18.34 -21.97
CA LEU A 131 7.40 17.47 -21.30
C LEU A 131 6.74 16.53 -20.30
N GLN A 132 5.75 16.98 -19.54
CA GLN A 132 4.97 16.09 -18.66
C GLN A 132 4.32 14.95 -19.45
N LYS A 133 3.68 15.25 -20.59
CA LYS A 133 3.06 14.26 -21.47
C LYS A 133 4.08 13.25 -22.01
N ARG A 134 5.25 13.72 -22.45
CA ARG A 134 6.33 12.86 -22.96
C ARG A 134 6.94 11.97 -21.88
N LEU A 135 7.12 12.48 -20.67
CA LEU A 135 7.70 11.71 -19.55
C LEU A 135 6.72 10.65 -19.04
N GLY A 136 5.42 10.94 -19.07
CA GLY A 136 4.38 10.00 -18.71
C GLY A 136 4.42 9.60 -17.23
N PHE A 137 3.97 8.38 -16.95
CA PHE A 137 3.76 7.84 -15.61
C PHE A 137 4.45 6.48 -15.47
N THR A 138 4.86 6.18 -14.24
CA THR A 138 5.05 4.78 -13.79
C THR A 138 3.68 4.18 -13.44
N SER A 139 3.64 2.93 -12.96
CA SER A 139 2.38 2.30 -12.53
C SER A 139 1.67 3.03 -11.38
N THR A 140 2.39 3.86 -10.61
CA THR A 140 1.84 4.49 -9.39
C THR A 140 2.06 5.99 -9.30
N SER A 141 2.94 6.57 -10.11
CA SER A 141 3.34 7.98 -9.96
C SER A 141 3.82 8.62 -11.28
N PRO A 142 3.63 9.93 -11.47
CA PRO A 142 4.18 10.66 -12.62
C PRO A 142 5.71 10.68 -12.61
N ARG A 143 6.34 10.63 -13.79
CA ARG A 143 7.81 10.78 -13.94
C ARG A 143 8.28 12.23 -13.93
N TRP A 144 7.34 13.17 -14.03
CA TRP A 144 7.57 14.61 -14.16
C TRP A 144 7.31 15.40 -12.87
N ALA A 145 6.98 14.73 -11.76
CA ALA A 145 6.79 15.37 -10.47
C ALA A 145 7.33 14.52 -9.32
N ILE A 146 7.77 15.19 -8.26
CA ILE A 146 8.27 14.54 -7.04
C ILE A 146 7.85 15.33 -5.80
N ALA A 147 7.49 14.62 -4.73
CA ALA A 147 7.27 15.21 -3.41
C ALA A 147 8.59 15.22 -2.62
N HIS A 148 9.14 16.40 -2.37
CA HIS A 148 10.30 16.61 -1.51
C HIS A 148 9.81 16.89 -0.09
N LYS A 149 9.74 15.82 0.72
CA LYS A 149 9.26 15.89 2.11
C LYS A 149 10.21 16.68 3.01
N PHE A 150 9.67 17.29 4.05
CA PHE A 150 10.48 17.86 5.14
C PHE A 150 11.07 16.75 6.00
N SER A 151 12.04 17.10 6.85
CA SER A 151 12.51 16.19 7.89
C SER A 151 11.32 15.70 8.71
N ALA A 152 11.20 14.38 8.78
CA ALA A 152 10.07 13.74 9.43
C ALA A 152 10.17 13.90 10.95
N ASP A 153 9.01 13.91 11.59
CA ASP A 153 8.96 13.98 13.03
C ASP A 153 9.58 12.70 13.60
N SER A 154 10.43 12.90 14.61
CA SER A 154 11.05 11.81 15.34
C SER A 154 10.87 12.01 16.84
N ALA A 155 10.85 10.91 17.58
CA ALA A 155 10.85 10.94 19.03
C ALA A 155 11.71 9.80 19.58
N ASN A 156 12.25 10.04 20.78
CA ASN A 156 12.97 9.03 21.54
C ASN A 156 11.99 8.26 22.42
N THR A 157 12.08 6.94 22.42
CA THR A 157 11.28 6.07 23.28
C THR A 157 12.04 4.79 23.57
N LYS A 158 11.54 3.98 24.52
CA LYS A 158 12.19 2.74 24.94
C LYS A 158 11.61 1.52 24.25
N VAL A 159 12.48 0.59 23.83
CA VAL A 159 12.07 -0.73 23.31
C VAL A 159 11.64 -1.62 24.47
N ILE A 160 10.35 -1.97 24.52
CA ILE A 160 9.77 -2.87 25.54
C ILE A 160 10.02 -4.33 25.17
N LYS A 161 9.76 -4.70 23.91
CA LYS A 161 9.98 -6.05 23.37
C LYS A 161 10.15 -6.00 21.86
N ILE A 162 10.76 -7.04 21.30
CA ILE A 162 10.86 -7.24 19.85
C ILE A 162 10.05 -8.48 19.50
N GLU A 163 9.04 -8.30 18.65
CA GLU A 163 8.19 -9.38 18.14
C GLU A 163 8.57 -9.72 16.70
N ILE A 164 8.42 -10.99 16.32
CA ILE A 164 8.64 -11.44 14.95
C ILE A 164 7.29 -11.72 14.29
N GLN A 165 6.96 -10.90 13.29
CA GLN A 165 5.79 -11.11 12.44
C GLN A 165 6.20 -11.94 11.22
N VAL A 166 5.32 -12.83 10.78
CA VAL A 166 5.55 -13.63 9.57
C VAL A 166 4.60 -13.13 8.49
N GLY A 167 5.15 -12.59 7.42
CA GLY A 167 4.37 -12.09 6.28
C GLY A 167 3.89 -13.19 5.34
N ARG A 168 3.06 -12.82 4.37
CA ARG A 168 2.45 -13.74 3.37
C ARG A 168 3.45 -14.61 2.59
N THR A 169 4.66 -14.11 2.37
CA THR A 169 5.74 -14.81 1.64
C THR A 169 6.73 -15.51 2.59
N GLY A 170 6.36 -15.63 3.87
CA GLY A 170 7.19 -16.22 4.91
C GLY A 170 8.25 -15.28 5.48
N ALA A 171 8.33 -14.02 5.05
CA ALA A 171 9.27 -13.04 5.61
C ALA A 171 9.09 -12.87 7.13
N LEU A 172 10.16 -13.10 7.89
CA LEU A 172 10.20 -12.80 9.32
C LEU A 172 10.59 -11.32 9.47
N THR A 173 9.61 -10.49 9.80
CA THR A 173 9.80 -9.05 10.00
C THR A 173 9.84 -8.75 11.50
N PRO A 174 10.96 -8.24 12.01
CA PRO A 174 11.03 -7.80 13.39
C PRO A 174 10.33 -6.45 13.59
N VAL A 175 9.52 -6.38 14.65
CA VAL A 175 8.80 -5.18 15.06
C VAL A 175 9.13 -4.88 16.52
N ALA A 176 9.66 -3.69 16.78
CA ALA A 176 9.85 -3.17 18.13
C ALA A 176 8.49 -2.69 18.68
N LYS A 177 8.12 -3.23 19.83
CA LYS A 177 7.08 -2.67 20.70
C LYS A 177 7.77 -1.66 21.60
N VAL A 178 7.28 -0.44 21.59
CA VAL A 178 7.91 0.68 22.30
C VAL A 178 6.95 1.33 23.27
N GLU A 179 7.50 2.03 24.25
CA GLU A 179 6.68 2.88 25.13
C GLU A 179 5.92 3.89 24.27
N PRO A 180 4.58 4.03 24.45
CA PRO A 180 3.77 4.90 23.62
C PRO A 180 4.32 6.33 23.59
N VAL A 181 4.61 6.83 22.40
CA VAL A 181 5.18 8.17 22.20
C VAL A 181 4.43 8.91 21.10
N ASN A 182 4.22 10.22 21.26
CA ASN A 182 3.58 11.04 20.25
C ASN A 182 4.61 11.50 19.21
N ILE A 183 4.38 11.18 17.93
CA ILE A 183 5.19 11.61 16.79
C ILE A 183 4.24 12.23 15.76
N GLY A 184 4.34 13.55 15.55
CA GLY A 184 3.51 14.27 14.58
C GLY A 184 2.00 14.16 14.88
N GLY A 185 1.60 14.21 16.16
CA GLY A 185 0.21 14.17 16.60
C GLY A 185 -0.40 12.76 16.70
N VAL A 186 0.35 11.69 16.45
CA VAL A 186 -0.12 10.31 16.55
C VAL A 186 0.70 9.53 17.56
N VAL A 187 0.01 8.76 18.40
CA VAL A 187 0.64 7.87 19.37
C VAL A 187 1.16 6.62 18.65
N VAL A 188 2.47 6.41 18.71
CA VAL A 188 3.18 5.26 18.14
C VAL A 188 3.57 4.33 19.26
N SER A 189 3.20 3.05 19.13
CA SER A 189 3.59 1.96 20.04
C SER A 189 4.30 0.80 19.32
N ASN A 190 4.48 0.92 18.00
CA ASN A 190 5.13 -0.07 17.15
C ASN A 190 6.05 0.62 16.15
N ALA A 191 7.25 0.08 15.95
CA ALA A 191 8.15 0.49 14.88
C ALA A 191 8.81 -0.72 14.21
N THR A 192 8.93 -0.70 12.89
CA THR A 192 9.65 -1.75 12.17
C THR A 192 11.15 -1.67 12.43
N LEU A 193 11.80 -2.84 12.56
CA LEU A 193 13.25 -2.98 12.58
C LEU A 193 13.79 -3.48 11.23
N HIS A 194 12.94 -3.50 10.20
CA HIS A 194 13.17 -3.95 8.83
C HIS A 194 13.50 -5.46 8.70
N ASN A 195 14.66 -5.91 9.18
CA ASN A 195 15.14 -7.27 9.03
C ASN A 195 16.23 -7.63 10.06
N GLU A 196 16.68 -8.89 10.03
CA GLU A 196 17.73 -9.41 10.92
C GLU A 196 19.03 -8.61 10.84
N ASP A 197 19.43 -8.20 9.64
CA ASP A 197 20.71 -7.55 9.40
C ASP A 197 20.70 -6.10 9.92
N GLU A 198 19.57 -5.38 9.82
CA GLU A 198 19.41 -4.05 10.39
C GLU A 198 19.45 -4.05 11.93
N ILE A 199 18.86 -5.04 12.58
CA ILE A 199 18.98 -5.20 14.05
C ILE A 199 20.45 -5.36 14.44
N LYS A 200 21.20 -6.18 13.72
CA LYS A 200 22.62 -6.40 13.99
C LYS A 200 23.44 -5.14 13.72
N ARG A 201 23.20 -4.47 12.59
CA ARG A 201 23.93 -3.27 12.18
C ARG A 201 23.76 -2.12 13.17
N LYS A 202 22.53 -1.92 13.68
CA LYS A 202 22.21 -0.90 14.69
C LYS A 202 22.40 -1.40 16.13
N ASP A 203 22.73 -2.68 16.31
CA ASP A 203 22.82 -3.38 17.61
C ASP A 203 21.62 -3.09 18.52
N ILE A 204 20.41 -3.22 18.00
CA ILE A 204 19.18 -2.88 18.74
C ILE A 204 18.86 -3.98 19.75
N ARG A 205 18.63 -3.60 21.01
CA ARG A 205 18.35 -4.51 22.13
C ARG A 205 17.05 -4.16 22.83
N ILE A 206 16.48 -5.13 23.53
CA ILE A 206 15.33 -4.89 24.41
C ILE A 206 15.78 -4.01 25.57
N GLY A 207 15.00 -2.96 25.87
CA GLY A 207 15.29 -1.97 26.90
C GLY A 207 16.07 -0.75 26.42
N ASP A 208 16.58 -0.75 25.18
CA ASP A 208 17.29 0.40 24.61
C ASP A 208 16.35 1.61 24.42
N THR A 209 16.91 2.81 24.59
CA THR A 209 16.27 4.04 24.10
C THR A 209 16.61 4.21 22.63
N VAL A 210 15.59 4.36 21.79
CA VAL A 210 15.71 4.45 20.33
C VAL A 210 15.03 5.69 19.80
N THR A 211 15.58 6.26 18.73
CA THR A 211 14.91 7.31 17.96
C THR A 211 14.05 6.65 16.90
N ILE A 212 12.75 6.96 16.92
CA ILE A 212 11.77 6.47 15.95
C ILE A 212 11.32 7.64 15.10
N GLU A 213 11.23 7.41 13.80
CA GLU A 213 10.70 8.39 12.85
C GLU A 213 9.46 7.86 12.16
N ARG A 214 8.56 8.80 11.88
CA ARG A 214 7.36 8.57 11.10
C ARG A 214 7.24 9.63 10.00
N ALA A 215 7.36 9.21 8.75
CA ALA A 215 7.13 10.06 7.60
C ALA A 215 5.67 9.96 7.11
N GLY A 216 4.83 10.94 7.45
CA GLY A 216 3.41 10.95 7.05
C GLY A 216 2.62 9.76 7.62
N ASP A 217 1.84 9.05 6.80
CA ASP A 217 1.07 7.87 7.22
C ASP A 217 1.81 6.53 7.03
N VAL A 218 3.13 6.58 6.87
CA VAL A 218 3.97 5.38 6.69
C VAL A 218 4.22 4.68 8.05
N ILE A 219 4.51 3.38 7.99
CA ILE A 219 4.90 2.55 9.13
C ILE A 219 6.11 3.19 9.84
N PRO A 220 6.03 3.51 11.15
CA PRO A 220 7.17 4.04 11.89
C PRO A 220 8.35 3.07 11.91
N HIS A 221 9.57 3.58 11.95
CA HIS A 221 10.79 2.76 11.95
C HIS A 221 11.86 3.33 12.88
N VAL A 222 12.73 2.45 13.40
CA VAL A 222 13.83 2.86 14.29
C VAL A 222 15.00 3.39 13.45
N ILE A 223 15.43 4.62 13.71
CA ILE A 223 16.59 5.25 13.06
C ILE A 223 17.88 4.80 13.74
N SER A 224 17.97 4.99 15.05
CA SER A 224 19.21 4.86 15.83
C SER A 224 18.92 4.43 17.27
N VAL A 225 19.98 3.99 17.95
CA VAL A 225 19.99 3.68 19.38
C VAL A 225 20.78 4.75 20.11
N ASP A 226 20.27 5.23 21.24
CA ASP A 226 21.02 6.07 22.17
C ASP A 226 21.86 5.17 23.10
N PHE A 227 23.10 4.92 22.69
CA PHE A 227 24.02 4.05 23.44
C PHE A 227 24.40 4.61 24.81
N SER A 228 24.28 5.93 25.04
CA SER A 228 24.60 6.55 26.34
C SER A 228 23.65 6.12 27.45
N LYS A 229 22.43 5.69 27.09
CA LYS A 229 21.38 5.23 28.01
C LYS A 229 21.31 3.70 28.12
N ARG A 230 22.22 2.98 27.47
CA ARG A 230 22.22 1.52 27.47
C ARG A 230 22.74 0.98 28.80
N LYS A 231 21.97 0.08 29.41
CA LYS A 231 22.42 -0.66 30.59
C LYS A 231 23.55 -1.63 30.25
N ILE A 232 24.50 -1.78 31.17
CA ILE A 232 25.68 -2.63 31.01
C ILE A 232 25.32 -4.12 30.80
N ASP A 233 24.20 -4.57 31.38
CA ASP A 233 23.69 -5.94 31.34
C ASP A 233 22.75 -6.23 30.14
N SER A 234 22.61 -5.27 29.23
CA SER A 234 21.72 -5.39 28.06
C SER A 234 22.15 -6.54 27.13
N LYS A 235 21.24 -7.47 26.87
CA LYS A 235 21.51 -8.67 26.03
C LYS A 235 21.23 -8.38 24.56
N LYS A 236 22.13 -8.85 23.68
CA LYS A 236 21.92 -8.78 22.23
C LYS A 236 20.66 -9.55 21.84
N PHE A 237 19.87 -8.98 20.93
CA PHE A 237 18.71 -9.68 20.38
C PHE A 237 19.16 -10.80 19.44
N ILE A 238 18.75 -12.03 19.75
CA ILE A 238 19.02 -13.19 18.90
C ILE A 238 17.84 -13.39 17.97
N PHE A 239 18.04 -13.10 16.68
CA PHE A 239 17.00 -13.33 15.68
C PHE A 239 16.67 -14.82 15.56
N PRO A 240 15.40 -15.23 15.58
CA PRO A 240 15.07 -16.64 15.70
C PRO A 240 15.40 -17.41 14.42
N LYS A 241 15.98 -18.60 14.59
CA LYS A 241 16.22 -19.57 13.51
C LYS A 241 14.98 -20.42 13.20
N LYS A 242 14.00 -20.46 14.11
CA LYS A 242 12.70 -21.09 13.90
C LYS A 242 11.63 -20.03 13.70
N CYS A 243 10.71 -20.31 12.79
CA CYS A 243 9.50 -19.53 12.59
C CYS A 243 8.62 -19.64 13.85
N PRO A 244 7.81 -18.63 14.19
CA PRO A 244 6.77 -18.76 15.23
C PRO A 244 5.83 -19.97 15.07
N CYS A 245 5.70 -20.55 13.88
CA CYS A 245 4.95 -21.81 13.67
C CYS A 245 5.76 -23.09 14.00
N GLY A 246 7.03 -22.97 14.40
CA GLY A 246 7.91 -24.08 14.78
C GLY A 246 8.90 -24.54 13.70
N TYR A 247 8.68 -24.24 12.41
CA TYR A 247 9.57 -24.69 11.32
C TYR A 247 10.90 -23.96 11.26
N ASP A 248 11.94 -24.62 10.75
CA ASP A 248 13.22 -23.98 10.47
C ASP A 248 13.11 -22.93 9.36
N THR A 249 13.83 -21.83 9.57
CA THR A 249 13.87 -20.70 8.64
C THR A 249 15.07 -20.79 7.71
N ILE A 250 14.97 -20.10 6.57
CA ILE A 250 16.01 -20.04 5.55
C ILE A 250 16.37 -18.58 5.23
N LYS A 251 17.64 -18.34 4.88
CA LYS A 251 18.06 -17.16 4.11
C LYS A 251 18.50 -17.68 2.75
N GLU A 252 17.85 -17.22 1.69
CA GLU A 252 18.18 -17.67 0.34
C GLU A 252 19.52 -17.10 -0.11
N PHE A 253 20.35 -17.92 -0.72
CA PHE A 253 21.57 -17.48 -1.36
C PHE A 253 21.29 -17.09 -2.81
N ASN A 254 21.57 -15.84 -3.16
CA ASN A 254 21.50 -15.38 -4.54
C ASN A 254 22.83 -15.72 -5.23
N LYS A 255 22.78 -16.64 -6.20
CA LYS A 255 23.97 -17.12 -6.93
C LYS A 255 24.66 -16.03 -7.75
N VAL A 256 23.91 -15.05 -8.26
CA VAL A 256 24.43 -13.96 -9.10
C VAL A 256 25.19 -12.94 -8.26
N THR A 257 24.56 -12.44 -7.19
CA THR A 257 25.18 -11.44 -6.30
C THR A 257 26.15 -12.03 -5.28
N LYS A 258 26.20 -13.37 -5.17
CA LYS A 258 26.96 -14.13 -4.17
C LYS A 258 26.67 -13.70 -2.73
N LYS A 259 25.44 -13.23 -2.46
CA LYS A 259 24.99 -12.75 -1.14
C LYS A 259 23.74 -13.51 -0.70
N PHE A 260 23.62 -13.69 0.61
CA PHE A 260 22.36 -14.08 1.21
C PHE A 260 21.36 -12.93 1.17
N ASP A 261 20.09 -13.23 0.94
CA ASP A 261 19.02 -12.26 1.08
C ASP A 261 19.00 -11.69 2.50
N SER A 262 18.87 -10.37 2.65
CA SER A 262 18.72 -9.68 3.92
C SER A 262 17.56 -10.22 4.78
N VAL A 263 16.54 -10.79 4.15
CA VAL A 263 15.32 -11.27 4.81
C VAL A 263 15.37 -12.77 5.05
N ARG A 264 15.31 -13.17 6.33
CA ARG A 264 15.06 -14.54 6.76
C ARG A 264 13.59 -14.90 6.61
N ARG A 265 13.31 -16.13 6.15
CA ARG A 265 11.94 -16.58 5.87
C ARG A 265 11.62 -17.94 6.45
N CYS A 266 10.37 -18.13 6.83
CA CYS A 266 9.76 -19.45 6.87
C CYS A 266 9.60 -19.94 5.42
N PRO A 267 10.09 -21.13 5.05
CA PRO A 267 9.92 -21.66 3.70
C PRO A 267 8.43 -21.83 3.38
N ASP A 268 8.05 -21.60 2.13
CA ASP A 268 6.67 -21.81 1.68
C ASP A 268 6.37 -23.30 1.63
N ARG A 269 5.69 -23.79 2.67
CA ARG A 269 5.17 -25.17 2.75
C ARG A 269 3.68 -25.22 2.41
N GLY A 270 3.22 -24.32 1.54
CA GLY A 270 1.82 -24.17 1.17
C GLY A 270 1.03 -23.47 2.26
N PHE A 271 0.08 -24.19 2.87
CA PHE A 271 -0.80 -23.68 3.95
C PHE A 271 -0.51 -24.33 5.31
N GLN A 272 0.61 -25.06 5.45
CA GLN A 272 1.00 -25.73 6.71
C GLN A 272 1.50 -24.75 7.79
N CYS A 273 2.13 -23.64 7.38
CA CYS A 273 2.47 -22.57 8.31
C CYS A 273 1.25 -21.68 8.52
N GLU A 274 0.60 -21.78 9.69
CA GLU A 274 -0.60 -21.00 10.01
C GLU A 274 -0.40 -19.48 9.80
N LYS A 275 0.76 -18.95 10.19
CA LYS A 275 1.05 -17.51 10.05
C LYS A 275 1.10 -17.08 8.58
N ILE A 276 1.71 -17.89 7.71
CA ILE A 276 1.73 -17.66 6.26
C ILE A 276 0.31 -17.81 5.68
N ALA A 277 -0.42 -18.85 6.08
CA ALA A 277 -1.75 -19.15 5.58
C ALA A 277 -2.75 -18.02 5.87
N ILE A 278 -2.77 -17.50 7.11
CA ILE A 278 -3.59 -16.34 7.48
C ILE A 278 -3.25 -15.11 6.64
N GLU A 279 -1.95 -14.81 6.43
CA GLU A 279 -1.55 -13.67 5.60
C GLU A 279 -1.85 -13.87 4.11
N LYS A 280 -1.78 -15.12 3.59
CA LYS A 280 -2.24 -15.46 2.23
C LYS A 280 -3.74 -15.26 2.09
N LEU A 281 -4.53 -15.64 3.09
CA LEU A 281 -5.98 -15.39 3.10
C LEU A 281 -6.30 -13.90 3.12
N LYS A 282 -5.64 -13.12 3.98
CA LYS A 282 -5.75 -11.64 4.01
C LYS A 282 -5.38 -10.99 2.68
N HIS A 283 -4.41 -11.56 1.97
CA HIS A 283 -4.06 -11.11 0.63
C HIS A 283 -5.13 -11.46 -0.40
N PHE A 284 -5.63 -12.70 -0.37
CA PHE A 284 -6.63 -13.23 -1.29
C PHE A 284 -7.91 -12.39 -1.32
N ILE A 285 -8.39 -11.95 -0.16
CA ILE A 285 -9.59 -11.11 -0.01
C ILE A 285 -9.37 -9.62 -0.38
N SER A 286 -8.12 -9.20 -0.58
CA SER A 286 -7.78 -7.77 -0.64
C SER A 286 -8.38 -7.07 -1.86
N LYS A 287 -8.45 -5.73 -1.80
CA LYS A 287 -9.05 -4.89 -2.85
C LYS A 287 -8.52 -5.17 -4.26
N GLU A 288 -7.21 -5.40 -4.39
CA GLU A 288 -6.57 -5.67 -5.69
C GLU A 288 -6.61 -7.16 -6.07
N ALA A 289 -7.00 -8.05 -5.15
CA ALA A 289 -7.18 -9.48 -5.36
C ALA A 289 -8.66 -9.79 -5.64
N LEU A 290 -9.40 -10.47 -4.76
CA LEU A 290 -10.82 -10.76 -5.01
C LEU A 290 -11.79 -9.66 -4.56
N ASN A 291 -11.32 -8.67 -3.79
CA ASN A 291 -12.14 -7.58 -3.23
C ASN A 291 -13.40 -8.08 -2.51
N ILE A 292 -13.19 -8.83 -1.42
CA ILE A 292 -14.28 -9.35 -0.58
C ILE A 292 -14.50 -8.38 0.58
N ASP A 293 -15.47 -7.49 0.41
CA ASP A 293 -15.92 -6.55 1.42
C ASP A 293 -16.60 -7.29 2.58
N GLY A 294 -16.42 -6.79 3.80
CA GLY A 294 -16.94 -7.41 5.03
C GLY A 294 -16.05 -8.52 5.60
N LEU A 295 -15.21 -9.18 4.80
CA LEU A 295 -14.24 -10.17 5.27
C LEU A 295 -12.91 -9.49 5.63
N GLY A 296 -12.88 -8.58 6.61
CA GLY A 296 -11.65 -7.83 6.95
C GLY A 296 -10.53 -8.69 7.58
N LYS A 297 -9.32 -8.11 7.73
CA LYS A 297 -8.14 -8.82 8.30
C LYS A 297 -8.40 -9.48 9.65
N LYS A 298 -9.09 -8.80 10.57
CA LYS A 298 -9.47 -9.33 11.89
C LYS A 298 -10.55 -10.41 11.80
N VAL A 299 -11.44 -10.32 10.81
CA VAL A 299 -12.47 -11.33 10.56
C VAL A 299 -11.81 -12.62 10.06
N VAL A 300 -10.82 -12.52 9.17
CA VAL A 300 -10.03 -13.68 8.72
C VAL A 300 -9.33 -14.35 9.91
N GLU A 301 -8.72 -13.60 10.82
CA GLU A 301 -8.12 -14.14 12.06
C GLU A 301 -9.18 -14.84 12.92
N LYS A 302 -10.31 -14.18 13.20
CA LYS A 302 -11.41 -14.78 13.99
C LYS A 302 -11.97 -16.05 13.34
N PHE A 303 -12.19 -16.06 12.03
CA PHE A 303 -12.71 -17.21 11.30
C PHE A 303 -11.68 -18.33 11.21
N TRP A 304 -10.38 -18.00 11.15
CA TRP A 304 -9.32 -18.97 11.29
C TRP A 304 -9.37 -19.63 12.67
N ASP A 305 -9.44 -18.86 13.75
CA ASP A 305 -9.44 -19.38 15.13
C ASP A 305 -10.67 -20.26 15.40
N LEU A 306 -11.82 -19.91 14.82
CA LEU A 306 -13.07 -20.70 14.89
C LEU A 306 -13.10 -21.90 13.92
N ASN A 307 -12.02 -22.15 13.17
CA ASN A 307 -11.95 -23.18 12.12
C ASN A 307 -13.03 -23.05 11.02
N PHE A 308 -13.54 -21.85 10.77
CA PHE A 308 -14.49 -21.60 9.67
C PHE A 308 -13.80 -21.59 8.30
N LEU A 309 -12.52 -21.24 8.27
CA LEU A 309 -11.67 -21.31 7.07
C LEU A 309 -10.21 -21.60 7.44
N LYS A 310 -9.51 -22.30 6.56
CA LYS A 310 -8.05 -22.57 6.63
C LYS A 310 -7.36 -22.41 5.28
N LYS A 311 -8.13 -22.45 4.18
CA LYS A 311 -7.66 -22.30 2.81
C LYS A 311 -8.57 -21.33 2.04
N PRO A 312 -8.12 -20.79 0.90
CA PRO A 312 -8.88 -19.78 0.17
C PRO A 312 -10.24 -20.29 -0.33
N GLN A 313 -10.33 -21.56 -0.76
CA GLN A 313 -11.59 -22.13 -1.23
C GLN A 313 -12.68 -22.20 -0.14
N ASP A 314 -12.28 -22.32 1.14
CA ASP A 314 -13.22 -22.45 2.27
C ASP A 314 -14.12 -21.20 2.40
N ILE A 315 -13.66 -20.04 1.90
CA ILE A 315 -14.43 -18.80 1.86
C ILE A 315 -15.75 -19.00 1.11
N PHE A 316 -15.75 -19.80 0.04
CA PHE A 316 -16.94 -20.06 -0.78
C PHE A 316 -17.88 -21.11 -0.17
N PHE A 317 -17.49 -21.74 0.94
CA PHE A 317 -18.24 -22.77 1.66
C PHE A 317 -18.60 -22.35 3.10
N LEU A 318 -18.46 -21.07 3.43
CA LEU A 318 -18.76 -20.56 4.76
C LEU A 318 -20.22 -20.83 5.15
N LYS A 319 -20.41 -21.35 6.37
CA LYS A 319 -21.72 -21.63 6.95
C LYS A 319 -22.28 -20.37 7.59
N TYR A 320 -23.07 -19.62 6.83
CA TYR A 320 -23.63 -18.33 7.25
C TYR A 320 -24.48 -18.42 8.53
N ASP A 321 -25.18 -19.54 8.74
CA ASP A 321 -25.99 -19.78 9.95
C ASP A 321 -25.14 -19.85 11.22
N LYS A 322 -23.85 -20.20 11.12
CA LYS A 322 -22.92 -20.13 12.26
C LYS A 322 -22.29 -18.76 12.43
N ILE A 323 -22.20 -17.98 11.35
CA ILE A 323 -21.61 -16.64 11.39
C ILE A 323 -22.57 -15.66 12.06
N ILE A 324 -23.88 -15.80 11.83
CA ILE A 324 -24.89 -14.92 12.43
C ILE A 324 -24.95 -15.02 13.96
N GLU A 325 -24.56 -16.17 14.53
CA GLU A 325 -24.49 -16.40 15.98
C GLU A 325 -23.30 -15.69 16.65
N LEU A 326 -22.34 -15.18 15.88
CA LEU A 326 -21.14 -14.54 16.41
C LEU A 326 -21.45 -13.11 16.88
N GLU A 327 -20.86 -12.73 18.02
CA GLU A 327 -20.90 -11.35 18.49
C GLU A 327 -20.38 -10.38 17.41
N GLY A 328 -21.16 -9.32 17.16
CA GLY A 328 -20.92 -8.30 16.14
C GLY A 328 -21.49 -8.64 14.75
N TRP A 329 -22.11 -9.80 14.57
CA TRP A 329 -22.79 -10.19 13.34
C TRP A 329 -24.31 -10.14 13.51
N GLY A 330 -24.98 -9.49 12.56
CA GLY A 330 -26.42 -9.50 12.40
C GLY A 330 -26.82 -9.82 10.96
N GLU A 331 -28.11 -10.06 10.71
CA GLU A 331 -28.65 -10.48 9.41
C GLU A 331 -28.11 -9.66 8.24
N GLN A 332 -28.12 -8.33 8.35
CA GLN A 332 -27.65 -7.45 7.28
C GLN A 332 -26.15 -7.61 7.01
N SER A 333 -25.32 -7.80 8.05
CA SER A 333 -23.88 -7.97 7.89
C SER A 333 -23.54 -9.31 7.23
N VAL A 334 -24.27 -10.37 7.58
CA VAL A 334 -24.14 -11.70 6.98
C VAL A 334 -24.60 -11.66 5.52
N LYS A 335 -25.73 -11.01 5.23
CA LYS A 335 -26.21 -10.78 3.86
C LYS A 335 -25.19 -10.01 3.02
N ASN A 336 -24.58 -8.96 3.57
CA ASN A 336 -23.54 -8.18 2.89
C ASN A 336 -22.30 -9.04 2.59
N LEU A 337 -21.83 -9.83 3.56
CA LEU A 337 -20.70 -10.74 3.37
C LEU A 337 -21.02 -11.77 2.27
N LYS A 338 -22.19 -12.42 2.34
CA LYS A 338 -22.64 -13.41 1.35
C LYS A 338 -22.66 -12.80 -0.05
N ASN A 339 -23.28 -11.63 -0.21
CA ASN A 339 -23.32 -10.92 -1.49
C ASN A 339 -21.91 -10.58 -2.00
N SER A 340 -21.01 -10.14 -1.12
CA SER A 340 -19.64 -9.81 -1.51
C SER A 340 -18.87 -11.05 -1.96
N ILE A 341 -19.01 -12.18 -1.27
CA ILE A 341 -18.38 -13.46 -1.66
C ILE A 341 -18.93 -13.92 -3.02
N GLU A 342 -20.24 -13.90 -3.23
CA GLU A 342 -20.83 -14.28 -4.52
C GLU A 342 -20.36 -13.38 -5.67
N ASN A 343 -20.31 -12.06 -5.46
CA ASN A 343 -19.81 -11.12 -6.45
C ASN A 343 -18.31 -11.36 -6.76
N SER A 344 -17.53 -11.75 -5.76
CA SER A 344 -16.10 -12.03 -5.92
C SER A 344 -15.79 -13.30 -6.72
N LYS A 345 -16.79 -14.17 -6.95
CA LYS A 345 -16.62 -15.35 -7.80
C LYS A 345 -16.34 -14.98 -9.25
N LYS A 346 -16.80 -13.81 -9.69
CA LYS A 346 -16.51 -13.25 -11.01
C LYS A 346 -15.24 -12.41 -10.93
N VAL A 347 -14.15 -12.89 -11.53
CA VAL A 347 -12.83 -12.26 -11.40
C VAL A 347 -12.04 -12.35 -12.69
N SER A 348 -11.15 -11.39 -12.98
CA SER A 348 -10.25 -11.48 -14.12
C SER A 348 -9.10 -12.45 -13.85
N LEU A 349 -8.54 -13.06 -14.90
CA LEU A 349 -7.37 -13.92 -14.78
C LEU A 349 -6.18 -13.24 -14.09
N GLN A 350 -5.92 -11.96 -14.38
CA GLN A 350 -4.91 -11.14 -13.68
C GLN A 350 -5.13 -11.13 -12.16
N ARG A 351 -6.35 -10.79 -11.71
CA ARG A 351 -6.67 -10.68 -10.28
C ARG A 351 -6.61 -12.05 -9.61
N PHE A 352 -7.04 -13.11 -10.32
CA PHE A 352 -6.90 -14.48 -9.86
C PHE A 352 -5.43 -14.84 -9.62
N ILE A 353 -4.54 -14.67 -10.61
CA ILE A 353 -3.10 -14.97 -10.47
C ILE A 353 -2.49 -14.16 -9.33
N TYR A 354 -2.81 -12.86 -9.25
CA TYR A 354 -2.35 -11.99 -8.17
C TYR A 354 -2.81 -12.50 -6.79
N SER A 355 -4.05 -12.94 -6.66
CA SER A 355 -4.64 -13.42 -5.41
C SER A 355 -3.95 -14.64 -4.81
N LEU A 356 -3.25 -15.44 -5.63
CA LEU A 356 -2.51 -16.63 -5.17
C LEU A 356 -1.35 -16.28 -4.24
N GLY A 357 -0.91 -15.01 -4.23
CA GLY A 357 0.13 -14.54 -3.32
C GLY A 357 1.51 -15.16 -3.59
N ILE A 358 1.78 -15.53 -4.84
CA ILE A 358 3.05 -16.13 -5.26
C ILE A 358 4.16 -15.10 -5.09
N ARG A 359 5.24 -15.50 -4.42
CA ARG A 359 6.39 -14.63 -4.19
C ARG A 359 6.93 -14.10 -5.53
N HIS A 360 7.35 -12.84 -5.55
CA HIS A 360 7.83 -12.12 -6.75
C HIS A 360 6.80 -11.93 -7.87
N ILE A 361 5.56 -12.42 -7.74
CA ILE A 361 4.47 -12.17 -8.69
C ILE A 361 3.57 -11.06 -8.13
N GLY A 362 3.89 -9.81 -8.48
CA GLY A 362 3.07 -8.63 -8.17
C GLY A 362 1.94 -8.42 -9.19
N ILE A 363 1.22 -7.30 -9.07
CA ILE A 363 0.09 -6.96 -9.95
C ILE A 363 0.53 -6.91 -11.43
N GLU A 364 1.67 -6.26 -11.72
CA GLU A 364 2.21 -6.17 -13.08
C GLU A 364 2.61 -7.54 -13.64
N ASN A 365 3.30 -8.36 -12.83
CA ASN A 365 3.68 -9.72 -13.26
C ASN A 365 2.43 -10.59 -13.50
N ALA A 366 1.43 -10.49 -12.63
CA ALA A 366 0.16 -11.19 -12.80
C ALA A 366 -0.57 -10.73 -14.07
N LYS A 367 -0.47 -9.45 -14.42
CA LYS A 367 -1.01 -8.89 -15.67
C LYS A 367 -0.28 -9.46 -16.88
N LEU A 368 1.06 -9.42 -16.89
CA LEU A 368 1.87 -9.97 -17.98
C LEU A 368 1.62 -11.47 -18.20
N ILE A 369 1.51 -12.25 -17.11
CA ILE A 369 1.14 -13.67 -17.18
C ILE A 369 -0.28 -13.82 -17.73
N SER A 370 -1.24 -13.05 -17.24
CA SER A 370 -2.64 -13.07 -17.70
C SER A 370 -2.75 -12.75 -19.20
N ASP A 371 -2.06 -11.71 -19.66
CA ASP A 371 -2.05 -11.28 -21.06
C ASP A 371 -1.48 -12.35 -21.98
N ASN A 372 -0.43 -13.06 -21.54
CA ASN A 372 0.17 -14.16 -22.30
C ASN A 372 -0.72 -15.41 -22.33
N MET A 373 -1.30 -15.79 -21.18
CA MET A 373 -2.10 -17.00 -21.05
C MET A 373 -3.52 -16.86 -21.64
N LYS A 374 -4.05 -15.64 -21.69
CA LYS A 374 -5.37 -15.22 -22.20
C LYS A 374 -6.56 -15.74 -21.39
N ASN A 375 -6.56 -17.02 -21.00
CA ASN A 375 -7.65 -17.67 -20.29
C ASN A 375 -7.14 -18.63 -19.19
N ILE A 376 -8.04 -19.05 -18.31
CA ILE A 376 -7.73 -19.93 -17.19
C ILE A 376 -7.31 -21.34 -17.63
N THR A 377 -7.91 -21.91 -18.68
CA THR A 377 -7.60 -23.26 -19.17
C THR A 377 -6.13 -23.40 -19.53
N ASN A 378 -5.61 -22.45 -20.32
CA ASN A 378 -4.21 -22.41 -20.70
C ASN A 378 -3.30 -22.32 -19.46
N PHE A 379 -3.68 -21.50 -18.47
CA PHE A 379 -2.92 -21.36 -17.22
C PHE A 379 -2.88 -22.67 -16.42
N ILE A 380 -3.99 -23.39 -16.35
CA ILE A 380 -4.05 -24.72 -15.71
C ILE A 380 -3.20 -25.74 -16.48
N ASP A 381 -3.23 -25.72 -17.81
CA ASP A 381 -2.42 -26.64 -18.63
C ASP A 381 -0.91 -26.37 -18.46
N LEU A 382 -0.51 -25.10 -18.36
CA LEU A 382 0.86 -24.72 -18.01
C LEU A 382 1.27 -25.24 -16.63
N ILE A 383 0.39 -25.15 -15.64
CA ILE A 383 0.65 -25.67 -14.29
C ILE A 383 0.85 -27.19 -14.33
N LYS A 384 0.02 -27.90 -15.10
CA LYS A 384 0.12 -29.37 -15.27
C LYS A 384 1.39 -29.78 -16.00
N SER A 385 1.74 -29.09 -17.09
CA SER A 385 2.93 -29.38 -17.90
C SER A 385 4.24 -28.87 -17.25
N LYS A 386 4.14 -27.98 -16.26
CA LYS A 386 5.26 -27.32 -15.54
C LYS A 386 6.18 -26.50 -16.45
N GLN A 387 5.69 -26.05 -17.61
CA GLN A 387 6.48 -25.32 -18.62
C GLN A 387 6.59 -23.82 -18.33
N PHE A 388 6.88 -23.41 -17.08
CA PHE A 388 6.93 -22.00 -16.70
C PHE A 388 8.03 -21.20 -17.42
N ASP A 389 9.05 -21.84 -17.99
CA ASP A 389 10.14 -21.17 -18.70
C ASP A 389 9.68 -20.42 -19.95
N THR A 390 8.48 -20.72 -20.48
CA THR A 390 7.88 -19.96 -21.61
C THR A 390 7.72 -18.47 -21.30
N PHE A 391 7.60 -18.10 -20.02
CA PHE A 391 7.48 -16.71 -19.60
C PHE A 391 8.79 -15.92 -19.62
N LEU A 392 9.95 -16.56 -19.82
CA LEU A 392 11.24 -15.83 -19.93
C LEU A 392 11.28 -14.89 -21.14
N ASN A 393 10.45 -15.14 -22.16
CA ASN A 393 10.34 -14.29 -23.34
C ASN A 393 9.46 -13.05 -23.13
N ILE A 394 8.91 -12.86 -21.93
CA ILE A 394 8.03 -11.73 -21.60
C ILE A 394 8.87 -10.66 -20.90
N ASP A 395 8.95 -9.47 -21.51
CA ASP A 395 9.60 -8.33 -20.88
C ASP A 395 8.95 -8.00 -19.52
N GLY A 396 9.77 -7.91 -18.48
CA GLY A 396 9.34 -7.79 -17.08
C GLY A 396 9.28 -9.10 -16.28
N ILE A 397 9.41 -10.28 -16.91
CA ILE A 397 9.49 -11.58 -16.21
C ILE A 397 10.88 -12.20 -16.38
N GLY A 398 11.63 -12.30 -15.27
CA GLY A 398 12.96 -12.92 -15.25
C GLY A 398 13.01 -14.23 -14.49
N GLU A 399 14.21 -14.82 -14.40
CA GLU A 399 14.46 -16.11 -13.74
C GLU A 399 13.97 -16.17 -12.28
N THR A 400 13.98 -15.04 -11.57
CA THR A 400 13.50 -14.97 -10.17
C THR A 400 12.00 -15.24 -10.09
N GLN A 401 11.21 -14.69 -11.01
CA GLN A 401 9.77 -14.94 -11.10
C GLN A 401 9.50 -16.39 -11.51
N ILE A 402 10.23 -16.92 -12.52
CA ILE A 402 10.10 -18.31 -12.96
C ILE A 402 10.38 -19.29 -11.82
N LYS A 403 11.49 -19.09 -11.10
CA LYS A 403 11.85 -19.91 -9.95
C LYS A 403 10.75 -19.87 -8.87
N SER A 404 10.11 -18.71 -8.69
CA SER A 404 9.04 -18.55 -7.71
C SER A 404 7.77 -19.30 -8.11
N LEU A 405 7.38 -19.26 -9.40
CA LEU A 405 6.29 -20.06 -9.95
C LEU A 405 6.58 -21.56 -9.79
N LYS A 406 7.76 -22.02 -10.22
CA LYS A 406 8.21 -23.41 -10.07
C LYS A 406 8.17 -23.87 -8.62
N ASN A 407 8.67 -23.05 -7.68
CA ASN A 407 8.66 -23.38 -6.27
C ASN A 407 7.24 -23.40 -5.66
N PHE A 408 6.35 -22.52 -6.11
CA PHE A 408 4.97 -22.50 -5.63
C PHE A 408 4.19 -23.74 -6.09
N PHE A 409 4.31 -24.10 -7.38
CA PHE A 409 3.60 -25.23 -7.99
C PHE A 409 4.29 -26.59 -7.81
N SER A 410 5.50 -26.65 -7.23
CA SER A 410 6.08 -27.91 -6.77
C SER A 410 5.35 -28.48 -5.54
N ASN A 411 4.66 -27.61 -4.78
CA ASN A 411 3.85 -28.01 -3.64
C ASN A 411 2.46 -28.47 -4.11
N LYS A 412 2.17 -29.77 -3.94
CA LYS A 412 0.88 -30.38 -4.32
C LYS A 412 -0.33 -29.69 -3.70
N SER A 413 -0.23 -29.21 -2.46
CA SER A 413 -1.34 -28.51 -1.79
C SER A 413 -1.66 -27.19 -2.49
N ASN A 414 -0.65 -26.43 -2.94
CA ASN A 414 -0.88 -25.19 -3.67
C ASN A 414 -1.55 -25.46 -5.02
N THR A 415 -1.04 -26.46 -5.76
CA THR A 415 -1.61 -26.86 -7.05
C THR A 415 -3.07 -27.28 -6.92
N ASN A 416 -3.41 -28.10 -5.92
CA ASN A 416 -4.79 -28.53 -5.68
C ASN A 416 -5.72 -27.34 -5.35
N ILE A 417 -5.25 -26.40 -4.52
CA ILE A 417 -6.00 -25.18 -4.20
C ILE A 417 -6.29 -24.37 -5.46
N VAL A 418 -5.29 -24.19 -6.35
CA VAL A 418 -5.47 -23.43 -7.59
C VAL A 418 -6.48 -24.11 -8.51
N ILE A 419 -6.42 -25.44 -8.65
CA ILE A 419 -7.37 -26.20 -9.47
C ILE A 419 -8.79 -26.11 -8.91
N GLU A 420 -8.96 -26.28 -7.59
CA GLU A 420 -10.26 -26.17 -6.94
C GLU A 420 -10.85 -24.76 -7.03
N LEU A 421 -10.03 -23.73 -6.82
CA LEU A 421 -10.48 -22.35 -7.03
C LEU A 421 -10.89 -22.10 -8.49
N SER A 422 -10.18 -22.69 -9.46
CA SER A 422 -10.52 -22.52 -10.88
C SER A 422 -11.88 -23.11 -11.26
N SER A 423 -12.39 -24.09 -10.51
CA SER A 423 -13.75 -24.62 -10.70
C SER A 423 -14.82 -23.85 -9.93
N LEU A 424 -14.47 -23.19 -8.83
CA LEU A 424 -15.40 -22.39 -8.02
C LEU A 424 -15.61 -20.96 -8.56
N LEU A 425 -14.62 -20.43 -9.28
CA LEU A 425 -14.61 -19.06 -9.78
C LEU A 425 -14.98 -18.99 -11.26
N LYS A 426 -15.76 -17.97 -11.63
CA LYS A 426 -15.96 -17.56 -13.01
C LYS A 426 -14.82 -16.62 -13.41
N ILE A 427 -13.71 -17.21 -13.84
CA ILE A 427 -12.50 -16.48 -14.22
C ILE A 427 -12.63 -16.00 -15.67
N GLU A 428 -12.79 -14.70 -15.84
CA GLU A 428 -12.93 -14.09 -17.16
C GLU A 428 -11.56 -13.91 -17.83
N SER A 429 -11.51 -14.30 -19.09
CA SER A 429 -10.42 -13.97 -20.00
C SER A 429 -10.29 -12.46 -20.08
N GLN A 430 -9.06 -11.97 -20.15
CA GLN A 430 -8.82 -10.55 -20.30
C GLN A 430 -9.18 -10.14 -21.74
N ILE A 431 -10.19 -9.29 -21.89
CA ILE A 431 -10.46 -8.64 -23.18
C ILE A 431 -9.36 -7.59 -23.34
N LEU A 432 -8.40 -7.87 -24.23
CA LEU A 432 -7.47 -6.85 -24.70
C LEU A 432 -8.32 -5.82 -25.46
N ASN A 433 -8.63 -4.67 -24.86
CA ASN A 433 -9.19 -3.54 -25.59
C ASN A 433 -8.20 -3.17 -26.70
N GLY A 434 -8.52 -3.57 -27.93
CA GLY A 434 -7.65 -3.51 -29.10
C GLY A 434 -7.54 -2.12 -29.74
N ASN A 435 -8.12 -1.09 -29.15
CA ASN A 435 -8.22 0.22 -29.77
C ASN A 435 -7.16 1.16 -29.18
N GLY A 436 -5.96 1.09 -29.75
CA GLY A 436 -4.89 2.05 -29.50
C GLY A 436 -3.89 2.06 -30.65
N ILE A 437 -3.61 3.25 -31.18
CA ILE A 437 -2.76 3.49 -32.38
C ILE A 437 -1.31 2.98 -32.20
N LEU A 438 -0.92 2.59 -30.97
CA LEU A 438 0.46 2.22 -30.60
C LEU A 438 0.60 0.78 -30.10
N LYS A 439 -0.32 -0.13 -30.43
CA LYS A 439 -0.14 -1.54 -30.07
C LYS A 439 0.90 -2.19 -30.99
N GLY A 440 2.03 -2.62 -30.42
CA GLY A 440 3.07 -3.36 -31.14
C GLY A 440 4.09 -2.50 -31.91
N LYS A 441 4.24 -1.22 -31.52
CA LYS A 441 5.32 -0.35 -32.00
C LYS A 441 6.23 0.06 -30.86
#